data_AF-A0A8S3QSK9-F1
#
_entry.id   AF-A0A8S3QSK9-F1
#
_cell.length_a   1.000
_cell.length_b   1.000
_cell.length_c   1.000
_cell.angle_alpha   90.00
_cell.angle_beta   90.00
_cell.angle_gamma   90.00
#
_symmetry.space_group_name_H-M   'P 1'
#
loop_
_entity.id
_entity.type
_entity.pdbx_description
1 polymer ?
#
loop_
_entity_poly.entity_id
_entity_poly.type
_entity_poly.pdbx_seq_one_letter_code
_entity_poly.pdbx_strand_id
1 'polypeptide(L)'
;MREKYHKLGMWSEFKFWRNRTKHIIDESKRNFYSKMVKDSKASKDLWKCIHSLNPSQQEKPYELLNEDGVKTNNVSDICNVFNKFFTSCVENLRTDRCMSKTHDYAKLNQFVQKKFTKSEQVKFSIPPVTINGLFNEMIKLDINKSTGSDNIGPKIF
;
A
#
# COMPACT_ATOMS: atom_id res chain seq x y z
N MET A 1 -17.03 -0.59 -32.86
CA MET A 1 -18.01 -1.52 -32.25
C MET A 1 -18.56 -1.03 -30.92
N ARG A 2 -17.75 -0.83 -29.86
CA ARG A 2 -18.20 -0.33 -28.54
C ARG A 2 -19.16 0.87 -28.62
N GLU A 3 -18.77 1.93 -29.31
CA GLU A 3 -19.53 3.19 -29.34
C GLU A 3 -20.84 3.09 -30.11
N LYS A 4 -20.93 2.15 -31.06
CA LYS A 4 -22.16 1.84 -31.79
C LYS A 4 -23.24 1.33 -30.83
N TYR A 5 -22.91 0.36 -29.96
CA TYR A 5 -23.86 -0.21 -29.01
C TYR A 5 -24.17 0.73 -27.84
N HIS A 6 -23.26 1.64 -27.49
CA HIS A 6 -23.53 2.72 -26.55
C HIS A 6 -24.62 3.67 -27.07
N LYS A 7 -24.55 4.05 -28.36
CA LYS A 7 -25.53 4.94 -29.00
C LYS A 7 -26.90 4.28 -29.20
N LEU A 8 -26.96 2.95 -29.27
CA LEU A 8 -28.20 2.18 -29.44
C LEU A 8 -28.85 1.77 -28.11
N GLY A 9 -28.29 2.15 -26.95
CA GLY A 9 -28.83 1.79 -25.63
C GLY A 9 -28.67 0.31 -25.25
N MET A 10 -27.93 -0.47 -26.03
CA MET A 10 -27.76 -1.92 -25.83
C MET A 10 -26.61 -2.19 -24.85
N TRP A 11 -26.94 -2.24 -23.55
CA TRP A 11 -25.95 -2.25 -22.48
C TRP A 11 -25.14 -3.55 -22.37
N SER A 12 -25.77 -4.70 -22.60
CA SER A 12 -25.11 -6.02 -22.59
C SER A 12 -23.98 -6.10 -23.62
N GLU A 13 -24.28 -5.71 -24.85
CA GLU A 13 -23.37 -5.71 -26.00
C GLU A 13 -22.28 -4.66 -25.81
N PHE A 14 -22.65 -3.47 -25.31
CA PHE A 14 -21.67 -2.45 -24.94
C PHE A 14 -20.66 -2.98 -23.93
N LYS A 15 -21.13 -3.62 -22.84
CA LYS A 15 -20.27 -4.17 -21.78
C LYS A 15 -19.37 -5.27 -22.33
N PHE A 16 -19.91 -6.18 -23.15
CA PHE A 16 -19.15 -7.22 -23.82
C PHE A 16 -18.02 -6.62 -24.68
N TRP A 17 -18.35 -5.70 -25.59
CA TRP A 17 -17.36 -5.10 -26.48
C TRP A 17 -16.35 -4.23 -25.74
N ARG A 18 -16.78 -3.51 -24.70
CA ARG A 18 -15.87 -2.75 -23.82
C ARG A 18 -14.84 -3.68 -23.16
N ASN A 19 -15.31 -4.77 -22.57
CA ASN A 19 -14.44 -5.74 -21.91
C ASN A 19 -13.52 -6.44 -22.90
N ARG A 20 -14.03 -6.80 -24.08
CA ARG A 20 -13.24 -7.40 -25.17
C ARG A 20 -12.15 -6.45 -25.66
N THR A 21 -12.48 -5.18 -25.90
CA THR A 21 -11.51 -4.16 -26.30
C THR A 21 -10.45 -3.96 -25.21
N LYS A 22 -10.87 -3.86 -23.94
CA LYS A 22 -9.94 -3.78 -22.81
C LYS A 22 -8.98 -4.97 -22.80
N HIS A 23 -9.52 -6.18 -22.94
CA HIS A 23 -8.73 -7.40 -22.95
C HIS A 23 -7.71 -7.42 -24.09
N ILE A 24 -8.10 -7.03 -25.31
CA ILE A 24 -7.19 -6.94 -26.46
C ILE A 24 -6.07 -5.93 -26.19
N ILE A 25 -6.39 -4.77 -25.59
CA ILE A 25 -5.40 -3.75 -25.24
C ILE A 25 -4.42 -4.31 -24.20
N ASP A 26 -4.93 -4.94 -23.15
CA ASP A 26 -4.12 -5.48 -22.05
C ASP A 26 -3.22 -6.62 -22.56
N GLU A 27 -3.75 -7.50 -23.40
CA GLU A 27 -3.01 -8.57 -24.09
C GLU A 27 -1.92 -8.01 -25.01
N SER A 28 -2.26 -7.01 -25.83
CA SER A 28 -1.31 -6.40 -26.76
C SER A 28 -0.16 -5.71 -26.01
N LYS A 29 -0.46 -4.97 -24.95
CA LYS A 29 0.55 -4.35 -24.08
C LYS A 29 1.45 -5.41 -23.46
N ARG A 30 0.87 -6.46 -22.88
CA ARG A 30 1.62 -7.57 -22.28
C ARG A 30 2.56 -8.22 -23.28
N ASN A 31 2.08 -8.51 -24.49
CA ASN A 31 2.88 -9.13 -25.54
C ASN A 31 4.02 -8.22 -26.00
N PHE A 32 3.76 -6.92 -26.17
CA PHE A 32 4.76 -5.92 -26.52
C PHE A 32 5.90 -5.88 -25.48
N TYR A 33 5.58 -5.70 -24.20
CA TYR A 33 6.61 -5.60 -23.15
C TYR A 33 7.30 -6.94 -22.89
N SER A 34 6.57 -8.07 -22.96
CA SER A 34 7.17 -9.41 -22.85
C SER A 34 8.20 -9.65 -23.94
N LYS A 35 7.90 -9.23 -25.18
CA LYS A 35 8.86 -9.29 -26.29
C LYS A 35 10.06 -8.36 -26.04
N MET A 36 9.82 -7.12 -25.62
CA MET A 36 10.88 -6.15 -25.36
C MET A 36 11.86 -6.63 -24.27
N VAL A 37 11.35 -7.27 -23.21
CA VAL A 37 12.16 -7.88 -22.15
C VAL A 37 12.95 -9.09 -22.66
N LYS A 38 12.34 -9.94 -23.49
CA LYS A 38 13.03 -11.10 -24.09
C LYS A 38 14.13 -10.70 -25.07
N ASP A 39 13.90 -9.65 -25.84
CA ASP A 39 14.84 -9.16 -26.85
C ASP A 39 15.99 -8.32 -26.22
N SER A 40 15.85 -7.91 -24.96
CA SER A 40 16.86 -7.16 -24.20
C SER A 40 18.03 -8.06 -23.79
N LYS A 41 19.16 -7.93 -24.47
CA LYS A 41 20.40 -8.66 -24.17
C LYS A 41 21.26 -8.01 -23.08
N ALA A 42 21.06 -6.73 -22.80
CA ALA A 42 21.87 -5.95 -21.85
C ALA A 42 21.00 -5.27 -20.79
N SER A 43 21.53 -5.14 -19.57
CA SER A 43 20.82 -4.51 -18.44
C SER A 43 20.34 -3.09 -18.76
N LYS A 44 21.09 -2.32 -19.55
CA LYS A 44 20.74 -0.95 -19.97
C LYS A 44 19.45 -0.90 -20.78
N ASP A 45 19.19 -1.87 -21.64
CA ASP A 45 18.00 -1.89 -22.49
C ASP A 45 16.76 -2.36 -21.72
N LEU A 46 16.94 -3.26 -20.75
CA LEU A 46 15.91 -3.60 -19.77
C LEU A 46 15.49 -2.35 -18.97
N TRP A 47 16.45 -1.56 -18.50
CA TRP A 47 16.18 -0.32 -17.77
C TRP A 47 15.43 0.71 -18.62
N LYS A 48 15.72 0.84 -19.91
CA LYS A 48 14.92 1.68 -20.82
C LYS A 48 13.47 1.20 -20.93
N CYS A 49 13.26 -0.12 -21.02
CA CYS A 49 11.91 -0.71 -21.03
C CYS A 49 11.15 -0.35 -19.74
N ILE A 50 11.79 -0.49 -18.58
CA ILE A 50 11.21 -0.16 -17.27
C ILE A 50 10.90 1.34 -17.18
N HIS A 51 11.81 2.21 -17.62
CA HIS A 51 11.56 3.65 -17.64
C HIS A 51 10.43 4.05 -18.60
N SER A 52 10.19 3.31 -19.69
CA SER A 52 9.02 3.56 -20.55
C SER A 52 7.68 3.15 -19.90
N LEU A 53 7.70 2.22 -18.93
CA LEU A 53 6.52 1.77 -18.19
C LEU A 53 6.14 2.73 -17.07
N ASN A 54 7.14 3.39 -16.49
CA ASN A 54 6.95 4.45 -15.51
C ASN A 54 6.98 5.79 -16.24
N PRO A 55 5.84 6.38 -16.62
CA PRO A 55 5.86 7.75 -17.10
C PRO A 55 6.60 8.58 -16.06
N SER A 56 7.64 9.31 -16.50
CA SER A 56 8.27 10.36 -15.70
C SER A 56 7.16 11.12 -15.00
N GLN A 57 7.26 11.26 -13.68
CA GLN A 57 6.28 12.01 -12.89
C GLN A 57 5.92 13.27 -13.66
N GLN A 58 4.65 13.40 -14.03
CA GLN A 58 4.18 14.64 -14.60
C GLN A 58 4.39 15.69 -13.51
N GLU A 59 5.19 16.72 -13.78
CA GLU A 59 5.34 17.92 -12.93
C GLU A 59 4.05 18.75 -12.86
N LYS A 60 2.90 18.16 -13.17
CA LYS A 60 1.62 18.85 -13.04
C LYS A 60 1.19 18.76 -11.59
N PRO A 61 0.99 19.89 -10.90
CA PRO A 61 0.43 19.85 -9.55
C PRO A 61 -0.92 19.16 -9.61
N TYR A 62 -1.17 18.26 -8.65
CA TYR A 62 -2.45 17.55 -8.55
C TYR A 62 -3.57 18.59 -8.40
N GLU A 63 -4.60 18.49 -9.26
CA GLU A 63 -5.82 19.30 -9.14
C GLU A 63 -6.93 18.42 -8.56
N LEU A 64 -7.53 18.86 -7.45
CA LEU A 64 -8.71 18.25 -6.87
C LEU A 64 -9.93 19.12 -7.18
N LEU A 65 -10.99 18.50 -7.67
CA LEU A 65 -12.30 19.14 -7.81
C LEU A 65 -13.09 18.91 -6.52
N ASN A 66 -13.39 19.98 -5.80
CA ASN A 66 -14.25 19.90 -4.61
C ASN A 66 -15.73 19.73 -4.99
N GLU A 67 -16.56 19.36 -4.02
CA GLU A 67 -18.01 19.14 -4.18
C GLU A 67 -18.74 20.39 -4.73
N ASP A 68 -18.20 21.60 -4.45
CA ASP A 68 -18.70 22.88 -4.96
C ASP A 68 -18.26 23.21 -6.40
N GLY A 69 -17.57 22.28 -7.08
CA GLY A 69 -17.03 22.49 -8.42
C GLY A 69 -15.79 23.38 -8.49
N VAL A 70 -15.25 23.79 -7.34
CA VAL A 70 -14.02 24.58 -7.25
C VAL A 70 -12.80 23.66 -7.38
N LYS A 71 -11.87 24.02 -8.26
CA LYS A 71 -10.60 23.32 -8.41
C LYS A 71 -9.56 23.89 -7.44
N THR A 72 -8.91 23.01 -6.69
CA THR A 72 -7.83 23.36 -5.78
C THR A 72 -6.56 22.61 -6.17
N ASN A 73 -5.44 23.35 -6.25
CA ASN A 73 -4.10 22.81 -6.48
C ASN A 73 -3.21 22.86 -5.23
N ASN A 74 -3.76 23.31 -4.10
CA ASN A 74 -3.06 23.36 -2.83
C ASN A 74 -2.94 21.94 -2.25
N VAL A 75 -1.71 21.46 -2.12
CA VAL A 75 -1.38 20.12 -1.62
C VAL A 75 -1.97 19.87 -0.22
N SER A 76 -1.97 20.87 0.66
CA SER A 76 -2.49 20.69 2.03
C SER A 76 -3.99 20.44 2.03
N ASP A 77 -4.74 21.20 1.23
CA ASP A 77 -6.19 21.03 1.10
C ASP A 77 -6.54 19.67 0.50
N ILE A 78 -5.79 19.25 -0.52
CA ILE A 78 -5.93 17.93 -1.15
C ILE A 78 -5.71 16.83 -0.11
N CYS A 79 -4.60 16.89 0.63
CA CYS A 79 -4.31 15.92 1.69
C CYS A 79 -5.40 15.89 2.77
N ASN A 80 -5.93 17.05 3.16
CA ASN A 80 -6.99 17.13 4.16
C ASN A 80 -8.29 16.49 3.68
N VAL A 81 -8.68 16.68 2.42
CA VAL A 81 -9.85 16.02 1.84
C VAL A 81 -9.67 14.51 1.82
N PHE A 82 -8.51 14.01 1.38
CA PHE A 82 -8.21 12.58 1.42
C PHE A 82 -8.23 12.03 2.85
N ASN A 83 -7.62 12.73 3.80
CA ASN A 83 -7.63 12.31 5.20
C ASN A 83 -9.05 12.22 5.77
N LYS A 84 -9.91 13.21 5.49
CA LYS A 84 -11.33 13.18 5.89
C LYS A 84 -12.08 12.02 5.26
N PHE A 85 -11.84 11.73 3.98
CA PHE A 85 -12.45 10.60 3.29
C PHE A 85 -12.06 9.25 3.91
N PHE A 86 -10.75 9.02 4.10
CA PHE A 86 -10.30 7.74 4.64
C PHE A 86 -10.67 7.55 6.12
N THR A 87 -10.63 8.63 6.92
CA THR A 87 -11.09 8.57 8.32
C THR A 87 -12.59 8.28 8.40
N SER A 88 -13.43 8.91 7.57
CA SER A 88 -14.87 8.62 7.56
C SER A 88 -15.18 7.19 7.11
N CYS A 89 -14.44 6.64 6.14
CA CYS A 89 -14.56 5.23 5.78
C CYS A 89 -14.22 4.30 6.96
N VAL A 90 -13.18 4.59 7.73
CA VAL A 90 -12.79 3.80 8.90
C VAL A 90 -13.85 3.88 9.98
N GLU A 91 -14.41 5.06 10.25
CA GLU A 91 -15.48 5.23 11.24
C GLU A 91 -16.75 4.45 10.84
N ASN A 92 -17.16 4.52 9.57
CA ASN A 92 -18.29 3.73 9.05
C ASN A 92 -18.05 2.22 9.18
N LEU A 93 -16.82 1.75 8.95
CA LEU A 93 -16.45 0.34 9.12
C LEU A 93 -16.36 -0.08 10.59
N ARG A 94 -16.03 0.85 11.50
CA ARG A 94 -15.98 0.59 12.95
C ARG A 94 -17.37 0.39 13.52
N THR A 95 -18.36 1.18 13.11
CA THR A 95 -19.76 0.98 13.53
C THR A 95 -20.29 -0.40 13.14
N ASP A 96 -19.95 -0.90 11.95
CA ASP A 96 -20.36 -2.25 11.50
C ASP A 96 -19.57 -3.39 12.18
N ARG A 97 -18.34 -3.14 12.63
CA ARG A 97 -17.49 -4.15 13.32
C ARG A 97 -17.56 -4.10 14.84
N CYS A 98 -18.15 -3.06 15.42
CA CYS A 98 -18.40 -2.94 16.85
C CYS A 98 -19.67 -3.69 17.30
N MET A 99 -20.25 -4.53 16.45
CA MET A 99 -21.12 -5.61 16.90
C MET A 99 -20.22 -6.74 17.37
N SER A 100 -20.01 -6.80 18.69
CA SER A 100 -19.33 -7.85 19.44
C SER A 100 -19.57 -9.23 18.83
N LYS A 101 -18.68 -9.68 17.96
CA LYS A 101 -18.46 -11.10 17.79
C LYS A 101 -17.66 -11.52 19.00
N THR A 102 -18.31 -12.23 19.92
CA THR A 102 -17.65 -13.10 20.89
C THR A 102 -16.67 -13.94 20.09
N HIS A 103 -15.40 -13.56 20.08
CA HIS A 103 -14.38 -14.29 19.35
C HIS A 103 -14.21 -15.62 20.07
N ASP A 104 -14.44 -16.72 19.36
CA ASP A 104 -14.19 -18.04 19.90
C ASP A 104 -12.67 -18.27 19.99
N TYR A 105 -12.14 -18.04 21.18
CA TYR A 105 -10.73 -18.27 21.49
C TYR A 105 -10.40 -19.75 21.76
N ALA A 106 -11.35 -20.69 21.64
CA ALA A 106 -11.12 -22.10 21.97
C ALA A 106 -9.93 -22.69 21.18
N LYS A 107 -9.83 -22.40 19.88
CA LYS A 107 -8.70 -22.85 19.06
C LYS A 107 -7.37 -22.22 19.45
N LEU A 108 -7.38 -20.92 19.79
CA LEU A 108 -6.19 -20.21 20.25
C LEU A 108 -5.72 -20.77 21.60
N ASN A 109 -6.64 -20.96 22.54
CA ASN A 109 -6.37 -21.54 23.85
C ASN A 109 -5.82 -22.97 23.70
N GLN A 110 -6.40 -23.79 22.83
CA GLN A 110 -5.88 -25.14 22.57
C GLN A 110 -4.46 -25.10 21.99
N PHE A 111 -4.16 -24.17 21.07
CA PHE A 111 -2.82 -24.00 20.50
C PHE A 111 -1.80 -23.58 21.56
N VAL A 112 -2.13 -22.60 22.40
CA VAL A 112 -1.27 -22.14 23.49
C VAL A 112 -1.03 -23.28 24.48
N GLN A 113 -2.07 -23.99 24.91
CA GLN A 113 -1.95 -25.13 25.83
C GLN A 113 -1.15 -26.30 25.24
N LYS A 114 -1.21 -26.52 23.93
CA LYS A 114 -0.38 -27.52 23.24
C LYS A 114 1.09 -27.14 23.19
N LYS A 115 1.41 -25.85 23.02
CA LYS A 115 2.80 -25.36 22.95
C LYS A 115 3.46 -25.20 24.32
N PHE A 116 2.69 -24.87 25.36
CA PHE A 116 3.19 -24.67 26.71
C PHE A 116 2.69 -25.81 27.61
N THR A 117 3.34 -26.97 27.53
CA THR A 117 2.97 -28.17 28.28
C THR A 117 3.36 -28.05 29.75
N LYS A 118 2.47 -27.49 30.58
CA LYS A 118 2.33 -27.56 32.07
C LYS A 118 3.55 -27.46 33.02
N SER A 119 4.81 -27.57 32.58
CA SER A 119 5.99 -27.58 33.45
C SER A 119 6.71 -26.23 33.52
N GLU A 120 6.45 -25.32 32.59
CA GLU A 120 6.98 -23.96 32.64
C GLU A 120 5.83 -22.97 32.62
N GLN A 121 5.56 -22.35 33.77
CA GLN A 121 4.80 -21.11 33.80
C GLN A 121 5.65 -20.04 33.11
N VAL A 122 5.63 -20.03 31.77
CA VAL A 122 6.29 -19.00 30.97
C VAL A 122 5.53 -17.70 31.21
N LYS A 123 5.96 -16.96 32.24
CA LYS A 123 5.46 -15.62 32.50
C LYS A 123 6.11 -14.70 31.46
N PHE A 124 5.28 -14.12 30.60
CA PHE A 124 5.72 -13.00 29.80
C PHE A 124 6.00 -11.84 30.75
N SER A 125 7.27 -11.48 30.88
CA SER A 125 7.72 -10.35 31.68
C SER A 125 8.49 -9.41 30.76
N ILE A 126 8.10 -8.15 30.73
CA ILE A 126 8.90 -7.11 30.10
C ILE A 126 9.90 -6.65 31.16
N PRO A 127 11.21 -6.87 30.96
CA PRO A 127 12.20 -6.44 31.93
C PRO A 127 12.14 -4.91 32.10
N PRO A 128 12.40 -4.39 33.31
CA PRO A 128 12.47 -2.96 33.54
C PRO A 128 13.57 -2.34 32.68
N VAL A 129 13.31 -1.15 32.14
CA VAL A 129 14.30 -0.40 31.37
C VAL A 129 15.42 0.03 32.32
N THR A 130 16.65 -0.40 32.03
CA THR A 130 17.84 -0.01 32.79
C THR A 130 18.71 0.92 31.95
N ILE A 131 19.39 1.87 32.60
CA ILE A 131 20.32 2.79 31.93
C ILE A 131 21.39 2.00 31.17
N ASN A 132 21.98 0.97 31.81
CA ASN A 132 22.99 0.13 31.17
C ASN A 132 22.45 -0.66 29.96
N GLY A 133 21.21 -1.15 30.05
CA GLY A 133 20.54 -1.80 28.93
C GLY A 133 20.33 -0.85 27.76
N LEU A 134 19.92 0.40 28.06
CA LEU A 134 19.76 1.45 27.05
C LEU A 134 21.11 1.78 26.37
N PHE A 135 22.19 1.98 27.15
CA PHE A 135 23.53 2.23 26.60
C PHE A 135 24.00 1.10 25.70
N ASN A 136 23.84 -0.15 26.13
CA ASN A 136 24.23 -1.32 25.35
C ASN A 136 23.47 -1.41 24.02
N GLU A 137 22.19 -1.02 23.99
CA GLU A 137 21.43 -0.97 22.74
C GLU A 137 21.81 0.24 21.87
N MET A 138 22.04 1.41 22.47
CA MET A 138 22.50 2.59 21.71
C MET A 138 23.83 2.35 21.00
N ILE A 139 24.77 1.63 21.61
CA ILE A 139 26.07 1.28 21.00
C ILE A 139 25.90 0.37 19.77
N LYS A 140 24.89 -0.51 19.76
CA LYS A 140 24.62 -1.44 18.66
C LYS A 140 23.98 -0.77 17.44
N LEU A 141 23.43 0.43 17.60
CA LEU A 141 22.77 1.13 16.51
C LEU A 141 23.78 1.47 15.39
N ASP A 142 23.37 1.18 14.16
CA ASP A 142 24.11 1.52 12.95
C ASP A 142 23.81 2.97 12.58
N ILE A 143 24.85 3.81 12.51
CA ILE A 143 24.75 5.23 12.19
C ILE A 143 24.06 5.42 10.83
N ASN A 144 24.38 4.60 9.84
CA ASN A 144 23.85 4.78 8.49
C ASN A 144 22.36 4.43 8.36
N LYS A 145 21.81 3.72 9.35
CA LYS A 145 20.43 3.23 9.34
C LYS A 145 19.54 3.88 10.39
N SER A 146 20.13 4.47 11.42
CA SER A 146 19.42 4.97 12.59
C SER A 146 19.60 6.49 12.76
N THR A 147 20.10 7.17 11.73
CA THR A 147 20.17 8.63 11.69
C THR A 147 18.82 9.18 11.27
N GLY A 148 18.29 10.12 12.06
CA GLY A 148 17.04 10.81 11.77
C GLY A 148 17.15 11.74 10.55
N SER A 149 16.02 12.24 10.07
CA SER A 149 15.98 13.25 9.00
C SER A 149 16.60 14.60 9.40
N ASP A 150 16.85 14.78 10.70
CA ASP A 150 17.59 15.89 11.31
C ASP A 150 19.11 15.71 11.26
N ASN A 151 19.60 14.61 10.67
CA ASN A 151 21.01 14.20 10.64
C ASN A 151 21.62 13.94 12.03
N ILE A 152 20.80 13.70 13.05
CA ILE A 152 21.29 13.33 14.38
C ILE A 152 21.42 11.81 14.43
N GLY A 153 22.66 11.33 14.51
CA GLY A 153 22.98 9.92 14.59
C GLY A 153 22.90 9.37 16.02
N PRO A 154 22.76 8.04 16.19
CA PRO A 154 22.71 7.38 17.50
C PRO A 154 24.03 7.40 18.28
N LYS A 155 25.15 7.68 17.60
CA LYS A 155 26.49 7.77 18.17
C LYS A 155 26.95 9.22 18.06
N ILE A 156 27.03 9.90 19.20
CA ILE A 156 27.39 11.33 19.31
C ILE A 156 28.90 11.47 19.64
N PHE A 157 29.67 10.38 19.55
CA PHE A 157 31.11 10.33 19.77
C PHE A 157 31.80 9.47 18.71
#